data_AF-A0A7W9ZBS2-F1
#
_entry.id   AF-A0A7W9ZBS2-F1
#
_cell.length_a   1.000
_cell.length_b   1.000
_cell.length_c   1.000
_cell.angle_alpha   90.00
_cell.angle_beta   90.00
_cell.angle_gamma   90.00
#
_symmetry.space_group_name_H-M   'P 1'
#
loop_
_entity.id
_entity.type
_entity.pdbx_description
1 polymer ?
#
loop_
_entity_poly.entity_id
_entity_poly.type
_entity_poly.pdbx_seq_one_letter_code
_entity_poly.pdbx_strand_id
1 'polypeptide(L)'
;MLPLISVAPHRRAWVIGLLLVVGVLVGSAVWYVRSAAATGTAADDANGVNILLGLADSAMHDGRLVAPEGSNAYEFYFSVLQLEPHNEVALDNLKKAFVPACNEVERLINPTDLDEAQRELSLLREYDATNYTLALLGGKLSAQRMLVTRQHEAQAALIQAQQEAAGAH
;
A
#
# COMPACT_ATOMS: atom_id res chain seq x y z
N MET A 1 -0.82 71.37 -19.01
CA MET A 1 -1.38 71.89 -20.27
C MET A 1 -1.36 70.77 -21.31
N LEU A 2 -2.45 70.00 -21.40
CA LEU A 2 -2.90 69.31 -22.63
C LEU A 2 -3.29 70.44 -23.66
N PRO A 3 -3.45 70.25 -25.01
CA PRO A 3 -3.99 69.04 -25.67
C PRO A 3 -3.68 68.82 -27.20
N LEU A 4 -4.28 67.74 -27.77
CA LEU A 4 -4.70 67.38 -29.16
C LEU A 4 -3.68 67.26 -30.34
N ILE A 5 -3.82 66.47 -31.41
CA ILE A 5 -4.56 65.28 -31.93
C ILE A 5 -4.00 65.03 -33.36
N SER A 6 -3.89 63.78 -33.84
CA SER A 6 -4.29 63.28 -35.20
C SER A 6 -3.76 61.83 -35.37
N VAL A 7 -4.55 60.73 -35.32
CA VAL A 7 -5.50 60.10 -36.30
C VAL A 7 -4.73 59.59 -37.55
N ALA A 8 -4.64 58.30 -37.95
CA ALA A 8 -5.57 57.14 -38.02
C ALA A 8 -4.80 55.80 -38.38
N PRO A 9 -5.40 54.70 -38.93
CA PRO A 9 -5.79 53.49 -38.18
C PRO A 9 -5.47 52.11 -38.86
N HIS A 10 -6.03 51.03 -38.28
CA HIS A 10 -6.43 49.73 -38.88
C HIS A 10 -5.38 48.80 -39.48
N ARG A 11 -5.04 47.69 -38.78
CA ARG A 11 -4.93 46.30 -39.34
C ARG A 11 -5.10 45.25 -38.23
N ARG A 12 -6.31 45.11 -37.68
CA ARG A 12 -6.76 43.85 -37.05
C ARG A 12 -7.84 43.25 -37.95
N ALA A 13 -7.90 41.93 -37.96
CA ALA A 13 -8.88 41.07 -38.62
C ALA A 13 -8.61 40.83 -40.12
N TRP A 14 -8.93 39.60 -40.54
CA TRP A 14 -8.81 39.02 -41.89
C TRP A 14 -7.52 38.28 -42.23
N VAL A 15 -7.14 37.26 -41.46
CA VAL A 15 -6.85 35.91 -42.02
C VAL A 15 -7.21 34.84 -40.97
N ILE A 16 -8.47 34.84 -40.52
CA ILE A 16 -9.10 33.60 -40.04
C ILE A 16 -9.78 33.02 -41.27
N GLY A 17 -9.29 31.87 -41.74
CA GLY A 17 -9.88 31.14 -42.85
C GLY A 17 -8.90 30.91 -43.99
N LEU A 18 -7.97 29.95 -43.82
CA LEU A 18 -7.54 28.97 -44.83
C LEU A 18 -6.26 28.25 -44.34
N LEU A 19 -6.37 27.33 -43.38
CA LEU A 19 -5.43 26.19 -43.24
C LEU A 19 -5.92 25.24 -42.13
N LEU A 20 -7.05 24.59 -42.40
CA LEU A 20 -7.69 23.66 -41.47
C LEU A 20 -8.09 22.34 -42.13
N VAL A 21 -7.28 21.73 -43.04
CA VAL A 21 -7.77 20.49 -43.70
C VAL A 21 -6.82 19.28 -43.83
N VAL A 22 -5.49 19.34 -43.80
CA VAL A 22 -4.73 18.07 -44.02
C VAL A 22 -3.46 17.99 -43.18
N GLY A 23 -3.44 17.11 -42.17
CA GLY A 23 -2.18 16.64 -41.61
C GLY A 23 -2.13 16.30 -40.11
N VAL A 24 -3.20 16.44 -39.34
CA VAL A 24 -3.24 15.95 -37.95
C VAL A 24 -4.44 15.03 -37.76
N LEU A 25 -4.50 14.02 -38.63
CA LEU A 25 -5.18 12.73 -38.42
C LEU A 25 -4.11 11.65 -38.19
N VAL A 26 -3.15 11.92 -37.30
CA VAL A 26 -2.20 10.91 -36.75
C VAL A 26 -2.37 10.81 -35.22
N GLY A 27 -3.45 11.37 -34.68
CA GLY A 27 -3.81 11.33 -33.26
C GLY A 27 -4.76 10.18 -32.89
N SER A 28 -5.09 9.28 -33.81
CA SER A 28 -6.09 8.22 -33.62
C SER A 28 -5.56 6.79 -33.79
N ALA A 29 -4.23 6.60 -33.76
CA ALA A 29 -3.61 5.27 -33.91
C ALA A 29 -2.85 4.77 -32.67
N VAL A 30 -2.87 5.51 -31.55
CA VAL A 30 -2.07 5.18 -30.35
C VAL A 30 -2.89 4.60 -29.19
N TRP A 31 -4.21 4.54 -29.27
CA TRP A 31 -5.06 3.98 -28.19
C TRP A 31 -5.61 2.57 -28.42
N TYR A 32 -5.27 1.90 -29.53
CA TYR A 32 -5.75 0.53 -29.80
C TYR A 32 -4.68 -0.57 -29.76
N VAL A 33 -3.40 -0.24 -29.51
CA VAL A 33 -2.31 -1.24 -29.46
C VAL A 33 -1.75 -1.41 -28.04
N ARG A 34 -2.63 -1.31 -27.02
CA ARG A 34 -2.33 -1.82 -25.66
C ARG A 34 -3.38 -2.81 -25.17
N SER A 35 -3.81 -3.70 -26.04
CA SER A 35 -4.65 -4.85 -25.67
C SER A 35 -4.14 -6.14 -26.30
N ALA A 36 -2.82 -6.31 -26.33
CA ALA A 36 -2.16 -7.55 -26.74
C ALA A 36 -1.26 -8.12 -25.62
N ALA A 37 -1.57 -7.80 -24.35
CA ALA A 37 -0.88 -8.34 -23.18
C ALA A 37 -1.86 -8.82 -22.10
N ALA A 38 -3.07 -9.22 -22.49
CA ALA A 38 -4.08 -9.84 -21.61
C ALA A 38 -4.53 -11.20 -22.17
N THR A 39 -3.61 -11.91 -22.83
CA THR A 39 -3.75 -13.35 -23.06
C THR A 39 -2.68 -14.06 -22.24
N GLY A 40 -2.56 -13.71 -20.96
CA GLY A 40 -2.28 -14.76 -19.97
C GLY A 40 -3.42 -15.76 -20.16
N THR A 41 -3.12 -16.90 -20.77
CA THR A 41 -4.17 -17.87 -21.09
C THR A 41 -4.68 -18.44 -19.77
N ALA A 42 -5.97 -18.81 -19.69
CA ALA A 42 -6.51 -19.45 -18.49
C ALA A 42 -5.67 -20.66 -18.01
N ALA A 43 -4.93 -21.32 -18.91
CA ALA A 43 -3.98 -22.38 -18.58
C ALA A 43 -2.71 -21.88 -17.86
N ASP A 44 -2.22 -20.69 -18.20
CA ASP A 44 -1.07 -20.04 -17.55
C ASP A 44 -1.47 -19.52 -16.17
N ASP A 45 -2.67 -18.93 -16.05
CA ASP A 45 -3.25 -18.52 -14.77
C ASP A 45 -3.47 -19.72 -13.85
N ALA A 46 -4.03 -20.82 -14.35
CA ALA A 46 -4.21 -22.06 -13.59
C ALA A 46 -2.88 -22.66 -13.10
N ASN A 47 -1.83 -22.58 -13.91
CA ASN A 47 -0.49 -23.01 -13.50
C ASN A 47 0.08 -22.08 -12.40
N GLY A 48 -0.08 -20.77 -12.57
CA GLY A 48 0.29 -19.76 -11.58
C GLY A 48 -0.42 -19.95 -10.23
N VAL A 49 -1.74 -20.18 -10.26
CA VAL A 49 -2.55 -20.47 -9.05
C VAL A 49 -2.03 -21.72 -8.34
N ASN A 50 -1.75 -22.81 -9.07
CA ASN A 50 -1.23 -24.04 -8.45
C ASN A 50 0.15 -23.82 -7.81
N ILE A 51 1.03 -23.03 -8.43
CA ILE A 51 2.34 -22.68 -7.86
C ILE A 51 2.15 -21.87 -6.57
N LEU A 52 1.29 -20.84 -6.60
CA LEU A 52 1.01 -19.99 -5.44
C LEU A 52 0.39 -20.78 -4.28
N LEU A 53 -0.54 -21.69 -4.56
CA LEU A 53 -1.11 -22.58 -3.55
C LEU A 53 -0.05 -23.50 -2.93
N GLY A 54 0.89 -24.02 -3.73
CA GLY A 54 2.01 -24.81 -3.21
C GLY A 54 2.97 -24.00 -2.32
N LEU A 55 3.25 -22.74 -2.70
CA LEU A 55 4.05 -21.82 -1.87
C LEU A 55 3.33 -21.47 -0.57
N ALA A 56 2.02 -21.22 -0.62
CA ALA A 56 1.19 -20.93 0.55
C ALA A 56 1.15 -22.12 1.51
N ASP A 57 0.99 -23.34 1.00
CA ASP A 57 1.00 -24.56 1.81
C ASP A 57 2.36 -24.80 2.49
N SER A 58 3.47 -24.59 1.77
CA SER A 58 4.81 -24.63 2.35
C SER A 58 4.98 -23.56 3.44
N ALA A 59 4.51 -22.34 3.21
CA ALA A 59 4.59 -21.27 4.21
C ALA A 59 3.74 -21.60 5.46
N MET A 60 2.55 -22.15 5.29
CA MET A 60 1.70 -22.64 6.39
C MET A 60 2.40 -23.73 7.20
N HIS A 61 2.98 -24.72 6.54
CA HIS A 61 3.71 -25.82 7.18
C HIS A 61 4.93 -25.32 7.96
N ASP A 62 5.64 -24.33 7.42
CA ASP A 62 6.81 -23.71 8.04
C ASP A 62 6.43 -22.70 9.15
N GLY A 63 5.13 -22.46 9.39
CA GLY A 63 4.65 -21.48 10.37
C GLY A 63 4.83 -20.02 9.95
N ARG A 64 5.17 -19.76 8.68
CA ARG A 64 5.30 -18.42 8.11
C ARG A 64 3.92 -17.88 7.72
N LEU A 65 3.11 -17.54 8.72
CA LEU A 65 1.71 -17.15 8.48
C LEU A 65 1.62 -15.75 7.88
N VAL A 66 2.16 -14.76 8.58
CA VAL A 66 2.12 -13.32 8.23
C VAL A 66 3.50 -12.69 8.08
N ALA A 67 4.55 -13.44 8.42
CA ALA A 67 5.95 -13.05 8.30
C ALA A 67 6.81 -14.20 7.77
N PRO A 68 7.96 -13.90 7.14
CA PRO A 68 8.44 -12.57 6.77
C PRO A 68 7.65 -11.98 5.59
N GLU A 69 7.81 -10.67 5.36
CA GLU A 69 7.24 -9.98 4.19
C GLU A 69 7.71 -10.62 2.88
N GLY A 70 6.82 -10.75 1.91
CA GLY A 70 7.12 -11.34 0.60
C GLY A 70 7.24 -12.87 0.61
N SER A 71 7.16 -13.54 1.76
CA SER A 71 7.34 -14.99 1.87
C SER A 71 6.52 -15.60 3.01
N ASN A 72 5.24 -15.23 3.08
CA ASN A 72 4.29 -15.74 4.05
C ASN A 72 3.00 -16.25 3.40
N ALA A 73 2.25 -17.08 4.13
CA ALA A 73 1.07 -17.75 3.64
C ALA A 73 -0.04 -16.77 3.22
N TYR A 74 -0.27 -15.72 4.00
CA TYR A 74 -1.30 -14.72 3.71
C TYR A 74 -1.07 -14.03 2.36
N GLU A 75 0.15 -13.57 2.09
CA GLU A 75 0.49 -12.91 0.82
C GLU A 75 0.36 -13.85 -0.39
N PHE A 76 0.75 -15.12 -0.25
CA PHE A 76 0.56 -16.10 -1.31
C PHE A 76 -0.93 -16.36 -1.57
N TYR A 77 -1.75 -16.52 -0.53
CA TYR A 77 -3.19 -16.67 -0.70
C TYR A 77 -3.86 -15.42 -1.27
N PHE A 78 -3.45 -14.21 -0.89
CA PHE A 78 -3.94 -12.98 -1.52
C PHE A 78 -3.58 -12.91 -3.00
N SER A 79 -2.39 -13.40 -3.37
CA SER A 79 -2.00 -13.53 -4.78
C SER A 79 -2.88 -14.52 -5.53
N VAL A 80 -3.26 -15.65 -4.90
CA VAL A 80 -4.25 -16.58 -5.48
C VAL A 80 -5.59 -15.88 -5.68
N LEU A 81 -6.08 -15.14 -4.68
CA LEU A 81 -7.38 -14.45 -4.75
C LEU A 81 -7.41 -13.30 -5.76
N GLN A 82 -6.27 -12.71 -6.11
CA GLN A 82 -6.17 -11.75 -7.21
C GLN A 82 -6.43 -12.40 -8.58
N LEU A 83 -6.00 -13.65 -8.76
CA LEU A 83 -6.23 -14.42 -9.98
C LEU A 83 -7.61 -15.10 -9.98
N GLU A 84 -7.98 -15.69 -8.85
CA GLU A 84 -9.25 -16.40 -8.64
C GLU A 84 -9.95 -15.90 -7.37
N PRO A 85 -10.78 -14.84 -7.46
CA PRO A 85 -11.41 -14.20 -6.30
C PRO A 85 -12.32 -15.12 -5.45
N HIS A 86 -12.74 -16.25 -6.00
CA HIS A 86 -13.62 -17.24 -5.36
C HIS A 86 -12.91 -18.58 -5.13
N ASN A 87 -11.57 -18.60 -5.06
CA ASN A 87 -10.83 -19.82 -4.78
C ASN A 87 -11.09 -20.28 -3.33
N GLU A 88 -11.95 -21.29 -3.19
CA GLU A 88 -12.37 -21.84 -1.89
C GLU A 88 -11.19 -22.38 -1.06
N VAL A 89 -10.14 -22.90 -1.71
CA VAL A 89 -8.95 -23.42 -1.01
C VAL A 89 -8.21 -22.27 -0.32
N ALA A 90 -8.00 -21.15 -1.01
CA ALA A 90 -7.35 -19.98 -0.42
C ALA A 90 -8.20 -19.37 0.71
N LEU A 91 -9.50 -19.20 0.49
CA LEU A 91 -10.42 -18.63 1.48
C LEU A 91 -10.50 -19.47 2.77
N ASP A 92 -10.61 -20.79 2.64
CA ASP A 92 -10.68 -21.72 3.78
C ASP A 92 -9.36 -21.75 4.56
N ASN A 93 -8.21 -21.75 3.87
CA ASN A 93 -6.91 -21.72 4.55
C ASN A 93 -6.65 -20.39 5.26
N LEU A 94 -7.00 -19.25 4.66
CA LEU A 94 -6.92 -17.94 5.33
C LEU A 94 -7.79 -17.92 6.60
N LYS A 95 -8.99 -18.50 6.55
CA LYS A 95 -9.86 -18.61 7.72
C LYS A 95 -9.26 -19.47 8.82
N LYS A 96 -8.64 -20.61 8.47
CA LYS A 96 -7.97 -21.50 9.42
C LYS A 96 -6.75 -20.84 10.06
N ALA A 97 -5.98 -20.09 9.27
CA ALA A 97 -4.77 -19.39 9.71
C ALA A 97 -5.06 -18.15 10.57
N PHE A 98 -6.29 -17.65 10.58
CA PHE A 98 -6.61 -16.36 11.21
C PHE A 98 -6.31 -16.29 12.71
N VAL A 99 -6.79 -17.26 13.48
CA VAL A 99 -6.54 -17.29 14.93
C VAL A 99 -5.04 -17.41 15.26
N PRO A 100 -4.28 -18.37 14.70
CA PRO A 100 -2.85 -18.45 14.99
C PRO A 100 -2.08 -17.21 14.53
N ALA A 101 -2.43 -16.59 13.41
CA ALA A 101 -1.80 -15.33 12.97
C ALA A 101 -2.11 -14.16 13.92
N CYS A 102 -3.34 -14.05 14.44
CA CYS A 102 -3.67 -13.07 15.48
C CYS A 102 -2.81 -13.25 16.75
N ASN A 103 -2.56 -14.50 17.15
CA ASN A 103 -1.72 -14.79 18.31
C ASN A 103 -0.25 -14.41 18.07
N GLU A 104 0.25 -14.57 16.84
CA GLU A 104 1.59 -14.14 16.44
C GLU A 104 1.74 -12.62 16.57
N VAL A 105 0.82 -11.86 15.97
CA VAL A 105 0.77 -10.39 16.10
C VAL A 105 0.69 -9.99 17.57
N GLU A 106 -0.15 -10.66 18.36
CA GLU A 106 -0.29 -10.35 19.78
C GLU A 106 1.03 -10.47 20.55
N ARG A 107 1.84 -11.48 20.23
CA ARG A 107 3.16 -11.72 20.84
C ARG A 107 4.16 -10.63 20.46
N LEU A 108 4.06 -10.07 19.25
CA LEU A 108 4.90 -8.97 18.80
C LEU A 108 4.52 -7.61 19.38
N ILE A 109 3.34 -7.48 20.02
CA ILE A 109 2.97 -6.26 20.73
C ILE A 109 3.75 -6.19 22.06
N ASN A 110 5.04 -5.87 21.93
CA ASN A 110 6.03 -5.68 22.98
C ASN A 110 6.93 -4.49 22.58
N PRO A 111 7.68 -3.85 23.50
CA PRO A 111 8.44 -2.63 23.21
C PRO A 111 9.42 -2.71 22.03
N THR A 112 9.93 -3.90 21.70
CA THR A 112 10.99 -4.10 20.71
C THR A 112 10.43 -4.29 19.30
N ASP A 113 9.29 -4.98 19.18
CA ASP A 113 8.79 -5.47 17.88
C ASP A 113 7.54 -4.71 17.40
N LEU A 114 7.28 -3.50 17.90
CA LEU A 114 6.05 -2.74 17.61
C LEU A 114 5.88 -2.41 16.12
N ASP A 115 6.98 -2.27 15.38
CA ASP A 115 6.90 -2.01 13.95
C ASP A 115 6.51 -3.27 13.19
N GLU A 116 7.06 -4.44 13.55
CA GLU A 116 6.66 -5.70 12.96
C GLU A 116 5.21 -6.05 13.28
N ALA A 117 4.79 -5.86 14.54
CA ALA A 117 3.40 -6.03 14.95
C ALA A 117 2.45 -5.15 14.12
N GLN A 118 2.84 -3.92 13.77
CA GLN A 118 2.04 -3.04 12.93
C GLN A 118 1.92 -3.57 11.50
N ARG A 119 3.01 -4.08 10.91
CA ARG A 119 3.00 -4.59 9.54
C ARG A 119 2.12 -5.83 9.43
N GLU A 120 2.36 -6.81 10.29
CA GLU A 120 1.58 -8.05 10.31
C GLU A 120 0.10 -7.81 10.63
N LEU A 121 -0.21 -6.90 11.57
CA LEU A 121 -1.59 -6.50 11.83
C LEU A 121 -2.24 -5.85 10.59
N SER A 122 -1.48 -5.06 9.83
CA SER A 122 -2.00 -4.42 8.62
C SER A 122 -2.32 -5.46 7.54
N LEU A 123 -1.48 -6.48 7.38
CA LEU A 123 -1.72 -7.60 6.48
C LEU A 123 -3.00 -8.38 6.88
N LEU A 124 -3.20 -8.66 8.17
CA LEU A 124 -4.42 -9.31 8.63
C LEU A 124 -5.69 -8.48 8.40
N ARG A 125 -5.58 -7.14 8.42
CA ARG A 125 -6.73 -6.25 8.12
C ARG A 125 -7.09 -6.24 6.64
N GLU A 126 -6.19 -6.62 5.74
CA GLU A 126 -6.51 -6.81 4.33
C GLU A 126 -7.46 -8.01 4.13
N TYR A 127 -7.33 -9.04 4.99
CA TYR A 127 -8.26 -10.18 5.01
C TYR A 127 -9.65 -9.82 5.57
N ASP A 128 -9.71 -9.22 6.76
CA ASP A 128 -10.98 -8.80 7.38
C ASP A 128 -10.81 -7.52 8.22
N ALA A 129 -10.94 -6.37 7.58
CA ALA A 129 -10.79 -5.06 8.22
C ALA A 129 -11.80 -4.78 9.35
N THR A 130 -12.93 -5.51 9.36
CA THR A 130 -14.05 -5.31 10.30
C THR A 130 -13.99 -6.22 11.53
N ASN A 131 -13.00 -7.11 11.58
CA ASN A 131 -12.86 -8.08 12.65
C ASN A 131 -12.58 -7.40 14.00
N TYR A 132 -13.36 -7.74 15.02
CA TYR A 132 -13.21 -7.18 16.37
C TYR A 132 -11.84 -7.51 16.99
N THR A 133 -11.29 -8.71 16.75
CA THR A 133 -9.98 -9.10 17.29
C THR A 133 -8.88 -8.19 16.74
N LEU A 134 -8.90 -7.86 15.45
CA LEU A 134 -7.92 -6.95 14.85
C LEU A 134 -8.06 -5.51 15.37
N ALA A 135 -9.30 -5.07 15.66
CA ALA A 135 -9.53 -3.79 16.30
C ALA A 135 -8.93 -3.74 17.72
N LEU A 136 -9.09 -4.81 18.50
CA LEU A 136 -8.52 -4.94 19.84
C LEU A 136 -6.98 -4.93 19.79
N LEU A 137 -6.38 -5.70 18.88
CA LEU A 137 -4.92 -5.72 18.69
C LEU A 137 -4.38 -4.34 18.28
N GLY A 138 -5.08 -3.62 17.40
CA GLY A 138 -4.72 -2.25 17.03
C GLY A 138 -4.77 -1.28 18.22
N GLY A 139 -5.73 -1.44 19.13
CA GLY A 139 -5.80 -0.69 20.38
C GLY A 139 -4.62 -1.00 21.31
N LYS A 140 -4.32 -2.29 21.51
CA LYS A 140 -3.19 -2.75 22.34
C LYS A 140 -1.85 -2.21 21.80
N LEU A 141 -1.64 -2.31 20.49
CA LEU A 141 -0.46 -1.79 19.80
C LEU A 141 -0.30 -0.27 19.97
N SER A 142 -1.39 0.49 19.77
CA SER A 142 -1.37 1.95 19.94
C SER A 142 -1.06 2.36 21.37
N ALA A 143 -1.63 1.67 22.36
CA ALA A 143 -1.33 1.92 23.76
C ALA A 143 0.14 1.64 24.10
N GLN A 144 0.69 0.53 23.57
CA GLN A 144 2.08 0.15 23.77
C GLN A 144 3.06 1.15 23.15
N ARG A 145 2.79 1.65 21.94
CA ARG A 145 3.57 2.72 21.30
C ARG A 145 3.59 3.99 22.14
N MET A 146 2.43 4.41 22.64
CA MET A 146 2.34 5.60 23.50
C MET A 146 3.14 5.47 24.82
N LEU A 147 3.30 4.25 25.35
CA LEU A 147 4.16 4.02 26.51
C LEU A 147 5.64 4.18 26.16
N VAL A 148 6.09 3.59 25.05
CA VAL A 148 7.48 3.69 24.57
C VAL A 148 7.85 5.13 24.24
N THR A 149 6.98 5.86 23.54
CA THR A 149 7.18 7.28 23.23
C THR A 149 7.38 8.11 24.50
N ARG A 150 6.49 7.96 25.49
CA ARG A 150 6.61 8.68 26.77
C ARG A 150 7.90 8.35 27.52
N GLN A 151 8.36 7.09 27.46
CA GLN A 151 9.63 6.69 28.07
C GLN A 151 10.82 7.38 27.39
N HIS A 152 10.85 7.42 26.07
CA HIS A 152 11.91 8.11 25.33
C HIS A 152 11.92 9.62 25.57
N GLU A 153 10.76 10.26 25.61
CA GLU A 153 10.64 11.68 25.95
C GLU A 153 11.17 11.98 27.36
N ALA A 154 10.80 11.17 28.34
CA ALA A 154 11.28 11.33 29.72
C ALA A 154 12.80 11.14 29.81
N GLN A 155 13.36 10.15 29.12
CA GLN A 155 14.81 9.94 29.06
C GLN A 155 15.53 11.13 28.42
N ALA A 156 15.00 11.66 27.31
CA ALA A 156 15.56 12.82 26.64
C ALA A 156 15.56 14.07 27.55
N ALA A 157 14.47 14.31 28.28
CA ALA A 157 14.36 15.42 29.22
C ALA A 157 15.38 15.32 30.36
N LEU A 158 15.64 14.11 30.88
CA LEU A 158 16.66 13.89 31.91
C LEU A 158 18.07 14.19 31.38
N ILE A 159 18.39 13.74 30.17
CA ILE A 159 19.69 13.98 29.54
C ILE A 159 19.89 15.50 29.30
N GLN A 160 18.86 16.19 28.82
CA GLN A 160 18.89 17.64 28.62
C GLN A 160 19.13 18.39 29.93
N ALA A 161 18.38 18.06 31.00
CA ALA A 161 18.55 18.69 32.30
C ALA A 161 19.97 18.47 32.88
N GLN A 162 20.57 17.29 32.68
CA GLN A 162 21.96 17.02 33.09
C GLN A 162 22.98 17.85 32.30
N GLN A 163 22.78 18.03 31.00
CA GLN A 163 23.65 18.83 30.16
C GLN A 163 23.58 20.32 30.50
N GLU A 164 22.38 20.84 30.76
CA GLU A 164 22.16 22.22 31.20
C GLU A 164 22.83 22.49 32.56
N ALA A 165 22.71 21.56 33.51
CA ALA A 165 23.38 21.67 34.81
C ALA A 165 24.91 21.63 34.69
N ALA A 166 25.46 20.80 33.80
CA ALA A 166 26.90 20.69 33.58
C ALA A 166 27.50 21.91 32.86
N GLY A 167 26.75 22.54 31.96
CA GLY A 167 27.19 23.74 31.22
C GLY A 167 27.07 25.06 31.98
N ALA A 168 26.41 25.06 33.14
CA ALA A 168 26.30 26.22 34.03
C ALA A 168 27.49 26.38 35.01
N HIS A 169 28.47 25.46 34.95
CA HIS A 169 29.70 25.45 35.74
C HIS A 169 30.91 25.87 34.90
#